data_AF-A0A133UVY1-F1
#
_entry.id   AF-A0A133UVY1-F1
#
_cell.length_a   1.000
_cell.length_b   1.000
_cell.length_c   1.000
_cell.angle_alpha   90.00
_cell.angle_beta   90.00
_cell.angle_gamma   90.00
#
_symmetry.space_group_name_H-M   'P 1'
#
loop_
_entity.id
_entity.type
_entity.pdbx_description
1 polymer ?
#
loop_
_entity_poly.entity_id
_entity_poly.type
_entity_poly.pdbx_seq_one_letter_code
_entity_poly.pdbx_strand_id
1 'polypeptide(L)' 'MEKVLKKVKQMKAVQKANMITGPYDVMAIAQADDISEISNVLMEEIRNIDGVKETVTNVFIS' A
#
# COMPACT_ATOMS: atom_id res chain seq x y z
N MET A 1 -4.75 -10.15 9.02
CA MET A 1 -4.76 -9.08 8.01
C MET A 1 -5.22 -7.72 8.53
N GLU A 2 -6.17 -7.66 9.47
CA GLU A 2 -6.64 -6.37 10.06
C GLU A 2 -5.52 -5.45 10.58
N LYS A 3 -4.48 -6.02 11.23
CA LYS A 3 -3.32 -5.26 11.71
C LYS A 3 -2.55 -4.58 10.55
N VAL A 4 -2.37 -5.29 9.43
CA VAL A 4 -1.73 -4.77 8.22
C VAL A 4 -2.57 -3.64 7.65
N LEU A 5 -3.87 -3.86 7.45
CA LEU A 5 -4.79 -2.84 6.95
C LEU A 5 -4.75 -1.57 7.82
N LYS A 6 -4.75 -1.72 9.15
CA LYS A 6 -4.69 -0.59 10.08
C LYS A 6 -3.42 0.22 9.91
N LYS A 7 -2.26 -0.44 9.77
CA LYS A 7 -0.97 0.24 9.51
C LYS A 7 -0.99 0.97 8.17
N VAL A 8 -1.46 0.31 7.10
CA VAL A 8 -1.55 0.92 5.77
C VAL A 8 -2.46 2.15 5.78
N LYS A 9 -3.61 2.10 6.46
CA LYS A 9 -4.54 3.24 6.59
C LYS A 9 -3.97 4.44 7.34
N GLN A 10 -2.94 4.25 8.15
CA GLN A 10 -2.31 5.33 8.92
C GLN A 10 -1.23 6.08 8.14
N MET A 11 -0.84 5.57 6.96
CA MET A 11 0.17 6.19 6.12
C MET A 11 -0.39 7.44 5.44
N LYS A 12 0.36 8.54 5.49
CA LYS A 12 -0.05 9.83 4.94
C LYS A 12 -0.31 9.76 3.43
N ALA A 13 0.48 8.97 2.70
CA ALA A 13 0.35 8.79 1.26
C ALA A 13 -0.90 7.97 0.86
N VAL A 14 -1.50 7.22 1.78
CA VAL A 14 -2.64 6.33 1.48
C VAL A 14 -3.95 7.09 1.60
N GLN A 15 -4.64 7.26 0.48
CA GLN A 15 -5.96 7.89 0.42
C GLN A 15 -7.07 6.92 0.83
N LYS A 16 -6.91 5.65 0.49
CA LYS A 16 -7.91 4.61 0.76
C LYS A 16 -7.23 3.25 0.88
N ALA A 17 -7.68 2.43 1.81
CA ALA A 17 -7.32 1.02 1.85
C ALA A 17 -8.47 0.18 2.40
N ASN A 18 -8.67 -1.00 1.83
CA ASN A 18 -9.71 -1.95 2.25
C ASN A 18 -9.22 -3.39 2.11
N MET A 19 -9.77 -4.28 2.92
CA MET A 19 -9.70 -5.71 2.62
C MET A 19 -10.63 -6.01 1.46
N ILE A 20 -10.21 -6.91 0.58
CA ILE A 20 -10.98 -7.33 -0.59
C ILE A 20 -11.16 -8.84 -0.58
N THR A 21 -12.19 -9.32 -1.26
CA THR A 21 -12.32 -10.73 -1.63
C THR A 21 -11.65 -10.93 -2.99
N GLY A 22 -10.69 -11.83 -3.10
CA GLY A 22 -9.98 -12.07 -4.35
C GLY A 22 -8.60 -12.68 -4.13
N PRO A 23 -7.69 -12.57 -5.12
CA PRO A 23 -6.35 -13.13 -5.02
C PRO A 23 -5.42 -12.36 -4.07
N TYR A 24 -5.82 -11.17 -3.63
CA TYR A 24 -5.09 -10.33 -2.69
C TYR A 24 -5.96 -10.02 -1.47
N ASP A 25 -5.32 -9.82 -0.31
CA ASP A 25 -6.06 -9.56 0.92
C ASP A 25 -6.40 -8.08 1.14
N VAL A 26 -5.57 -7.17 0.63
CA VAL A 26 -5.69 -5.71 0.83
C VAL A 26 -5.43 -4.97 -0.49
N MET A 27 -6.27 -3.98 -0.79
CA MET A 27 -6.05 -3.01 -1.86
C MET A 27 -5.94 -1.61 -1.25
N ALA A 28 -4.94 -0.85 -1.69
CA ALA A 28 -4.71 0.52 -1.28
C ALA A 28 -4.53 1.43 -2.49
N ILE A 29 -5.04 2.66 -2.38
CA ILE A 29 -4.83 3.76 -3.32
C ILE A 29 -3.96 4.77 -2.58
N ALA A 30 -2.78 5.05 -3.13
CA ALA A 30 -1.86 6.03 -2.61
C ALA A 30 -1.60 7.11 -3.67
N GLN A 31 -1.28 8.32 -3.22
CA GLN A 31 -0.87 9.43 -4.06
C GLN A 31 0.44 10.00 -3.53
N ALA A 32 1.32 10.35 -4.46
CA ALA A 32 2.60 10.99 -4.20
C ALA A 32 2.88 11.98 -5.34
N ASP A 33 3.78 12.92 -5.10
CA ASP A 33 4.11 13.96 -6.07
C ASP A 33 5.10 13.45 -7.14
N ASP A 34 5.85 12.39 -6.82
CA ASP A 34 6.79 11.75 -7.73
C ASP A 34 6.90 10.22 -7.56
N ILE A 35 7.53 9.57 -8.54
CA ILE A 35 7.66 8.10 -8.57
C ILE A 35 8.64 7.56 -7.52
N SER A 36 9.60 8.37 -7.09
CA SER A 36 10.54 8.00 -6.03
C SER A 36 9.81 7.89 -4.69
N GLU A 37 8.89 8.80 -4.39
CA GLU A 37 8.04 8.75 -3.20
C GLU A 37 7.15 7.49 -3.21
N ILE A 38 6.52 7.14 -4.35
CA ILE A 38 5.76 5.88 -4.47
C ILE A 38 6.66 4.69 -4.17
N SER A 39 7.86 4.68 -4.74
CA SER A 39 8.84 3.60 -4.53
C SER A 39 9.23 3.50 -3.06
N ASN A 40 9.41 4.63 -2.39
CA ASN A 40 9.76 4.67 -0.97
C ASN A 40 8.63 4.14 -0.09
N VAL A 41 7.41 4.65 -0.27
CA VAL A 41 6.22 4.18 0.46
C VAL A 41 6.03 2.68 0.29
N LEU A 42 6.22 2.17 -0.93
CA LEU A 42 6.10 0.73 -1.19
C LEU A 42 7.20 -0.09 -0.49
N MET A 43 8.47 0.28 -0.70
CA MET A 43 9.63 -0.50 -0.29
C MET A 43 9.91 -0.39 1.20
N GLU A 44 9.90 0.84 1.73
CA GLU A 44 10.30 1.11 3.11
C GLU A 44 9.14 0.98 4.09
N GLU A 45 7.92 1.32 3.66
CA GLU A 45 6.77 1.33 4.57
C GLU A 45 5.93 0.06 4.41
N ILE A 46 5.30 -0.14 3.25
CA ILE A 46 4.30 -1.22 3.07
C ILE A 46 4.94 -2.61 3.14
N ARG A 47 6.02 -2.86 2.39
CA ARG A 47 6.66 -4.19 2.33
C ARG A 47 7.33 -4.61 3.64
N ASN A 48 7.68 -3.66 4.49
CA ASN A 48 8.28 -3.91 5.81
C ASN A 48 7.24 -4.14 6.91
N ILE A 49 5.93 -4.03 6.62
CA ILE A 49 4.90 -4.38 7.59
C ILE A 49 4.93 -5.89 7.82
N ASP A 50 5.18 -6.29 9.08
CA ASP A 50 4.99 -7.68 9.50
C ASP A 50 3.60 -8.21 9.12
N GLY A 51 3.59 -9.31 8.37
CA GLY A 51 2.39 -9.91 7.78
C GLY A 51 2.15 -9.58 6.30
N VAL A 52 2.92 -8.66 5.69
CA VAL A 52 2.93 -8.46 4.23
C VAL A 52 3.89 -9.46 3.61
N LYS A 53 3.37 -10.31 2.70
CA LYS A 53 4.17 -11.32 1.99
C LYS A 53 4.59 -10.87 0.61
N GLU A 54 3.63 -10.36 -0.15
CA GLU A 54 3.82 -9.94 -1.53
C GLU A 54 2.95 -8.72 -1.81
N THR A 55 3.39 -7.91 -2.78
CA THR A 55 2.67 -6.71 -3.22
C THR A 55 2.77 -6.61 -4.73
N VAL A 56 1.68 -6.20 -5.38
CA VAL A 56 1.68 -5.75 -6.78
C VAL A 56 1.34 -4.27 -6.78
N THR A 57 2.14 -3.47 -7.50
CA THR A 57 1.95 -2.02 -7.59
C THR A 57 1.59 -1.66 -9.02
N ASN A 58 0.41 -1.06 -9.17
CA ASN A 58 -0.02 -0.48 -10.44
C ASN A 58 0.13 1.04 -10.34
N VAL A 59 0.84 1.64 -11.29
CA VAL A 59 1.13 3.08 -11.29
C VAL A 59 0.37 3.74 -12.43
N PHE A 60 -0.49 4.71 -12.08
CA PHE A 60 -1.04 5.62 -13.06
C PHE A 60 0.02 6.69 -13.35
N ILE A 61 0.42 6.83 -14.62
CA ILE A 61 1.33 7.88 -15.08
C ILE A 61 0.47 8.85 -15.89
N SER A 62 0.38 10.10 -15.44
CA SER A 62 -0.42 11.16 -16.07
C SER A 62 0.39 12.43 -16.20
#